data_AF-A0A6J4R3P5-F1
#
_entry.id   AF-A0A6J4R3P5-F1
#
_cell.length_a   1.000
_cell.length_b   1.000
_cell.length_c   1.000
_cell.angle_alpha   90.00
_cell.angle_beta   90.00
_cell.angle_gamma   90.00
#
_symmetry.space_group_name_H-M   'P 1'
#
loop_
_entity.id
_entity.type
_entity.pdbx_description
1 polymer ?
#
loop_
_entity_poly.entity_id
_entity_poly.type
_entity_poly.pdbx_seq_one_letter_code
_entity_poly.pdbx_strand_id
1 'polypeptide(L)' 'MDRAVILVGTETGTAEDLADELAATLGDAGVETEIVDMEEAEPGLLD' A
#
# COMPACT_ATOMS: atom_id res chain seq x y z
N MET A 1 -2.82 -11.97 -12.84
CA MET A 1 -2.28 -11.68 -11.50
C MET A 1 -2.94 -10.41 -11.08
N ASP A 2 -3.58 -10.42 -9.91
CA ASP A 2 -4.27 -9.24 -9.40
C ASP A 2 -3.25 -8.35 -8.69
N ARG A 3 -3.39 -7.03 -8.82
CA ARG A 3 -2.51 -6.03 -8.21
C ARG A 3 -3.33 -5.10 -7.32
N ALA A 4 -2.78 -4.75 -6.17
CA ALA A 4 -3.35 -3.77 -5.25
C ALA A 4 -2.34 -2.65 -4.96
N VAL A 5 -2.83 -1.42 -4.90
CA VAL A 5 -2.07 -0.26 -4.42
C VAL A 5 -2.64 0.12 -3.05
N ILE A 6 -1.77 0.19 -2.05
CA ILE A 6 -2.11 0.54 -0.67
C ILE A 6 -1.65 1.97 -0.45
N LEU A 7 -2.61 2.89 -0.38
CA LEU A 7 -2.35 4.30 -0.07
C LEU A 7 -2.35 4.48 1.45
N VAL A 8 -1.24 4.96 2.00
CA VAL A 8 -1.06 5.16 3.43
C VAL A 8 -0.85 6.64 3.74
N GLY A 9 -1.61 7.17 4.68
CA GLY A 9 -1.29 8.43 5.33
C GLY A 9 -1.14 8.19 6.82
N THR A 10 -0.05 8.69 7.41
CA THR A 10 0.24 8.53 8.83
C THR A 10 0.92 9.76 9.40
N GLU A 11 0.70 10.05 10.68
CA GLU A 11 1.48 11.07 11.41
C GLU A 11 2.55 10.44 12.32
N THR A 12 2.40 9.15 12.66
CA THR A 12 3.19 8.49 13.72
C THR A 12 3.71 7.10 13.32
N GLY A 13 3.59 6.70 12.05
CA GLY A 13 4.07 5.40 11.53
C GLY A 13 3.12 4.21 11.72
N THR A 14 2.13 4.27 12.63
CA THR A 14 1.28 3.11 12.93
C THR A 14 0.47 2.59 11.72
N ALA A 15 0.04 3.47 10.82
CA ALA A 15 -0.66 3.05 9.61
C ALA A 15 0.28 2.44 8.55
N GLU A 16 1.57 2.78 8.56
CA GLU A 16 2.58 2.15 7.70
C GLU A 16 2.85 0.72 8.16
N ASP A 17 3.03 0.50 9.46
CA ASP A 17 3.20 -0.84 10.03
C ASP A 17 2.02 -1.76 9.63
N LEU A 18 0.80 -1.25 9.70
CA LEU A 18 -0.40 -1.99 9.29
C LEU A 18 -0.44 -2.26 7.78
N ALA A 19 0.05 -1.32 6.96
CA ALA A 19 0.09 -1.49 5.52
C ALA A 19 1.11 -2.55 5.09
N ASP A 20 2.24 -2.65 5.78
CA ASP A 20 3.23 -3.70 5.60
C ASP A 20 2.63 -5.09 5.93
N GLU A 21 1.92 -5.20 7.05
CA GLU A 21 1.22 -6.45 7.42
C GLU A 21 0.16 -6.86 6.40
N LEU A 22 -0.59 -5.87 5.88
CA LEU A 22 -1.60 -6.10 4.84
C LEU A 22 -0.95 -6.54 3.51
N ALA A 23 0.14 -5.88 3.11
CA ALA A 23 0.88 -6.21 1.89
C ALA A 23 1.44 -7.63 1.93
N ALA A 24 2.00 -8.04 3.08
CA ALA A 24 2.47 -9.42 3.28
C ALA A 24 1.32 -10.44 3.15
N THR A 25 0.19 -10.18 3.79
CA THR A 25 -0.99 -11.06 3.72
C THR A 25 -1.54 -11.19 2.29
N LEU A 26 -1.54 -10.09 1.52
CA LEU A 26 -1.94 -10.09 0.11
C LEU A 26 -0.93 -10.83 -0.77
N GLY A 27 0.37 -10.69 -0.49
CA GLY A 27 1.43 -11.44 -1.16
C GLY A 27 1.28 -12.95 -0.97
N ASP A 28 0.96 -13.40 0.24
CA ASP A 28 0.66 -14.82 0.55
C ASP A 28 -0.57 -15.32 -0.22
N ALA A 29 -1.51 -14.44 -0.54
CA ALA A 29 -2.68 -14.73 -1.37
C ALA A 29 -2.41 -14.65 -2.90
N GLY A 30 -1.19 -14.33 -3.30
CA GLY A 30 -0.79 -14.20 -4.72
C GLY A 30 -1.18 -12.88 -5.37
N VAL A 31 -1.46 -11.85 -4.58
CA VAL A 31 -1.73 -10.49 -5.05
C VAL A 31 -0.44 -9.67 -4.99
N GLU A 32 -0.08 -9.03 -6.09
CA GLU A 32 1.06 -8.10 -6.13
C GLU A 32 0.66 -6.79 -5.45
N THR A 33 1.50 -6.28 -4.55
CA THR A 33 1.20 -5.08 -3.76
C THR A 33 2.24 -4.00 -3.93
N GLU A 34 1.79 -2.76 -3.94
CA GLU A 34 2.61 -1.55 -3.89
C GLU A 34 2.07 -0.65 -2.78
N ILE A 35 2.93 -0.23 -1.86
CA ILE A 35 2.58 0.73 -0.81
C ILE A 35 3.06 2.10 -1.26
N VAL A 36 2.19 3.10 -1.15
CA VAL A 36 2.47 4.49 -1.54
C VAL A 36 2.07 5.42 -0.40
N ASP A 37 2.99 6.29 0.01
CA ASP A 37 2.68 7.38 0.92
C ASP A 37 1.77 8.39 0.21
N MET A 38 0.65 8.72 0.86
CA MET A 38 -0.32 9.71 0.40
C MET A 38 0.28 11.11 0.28
N GLU A 39 1.37 11.44 0.98
CA GLU A 39 2.10 12.70 0.78
C GLU A 39 2.81 12.76 -0.58
N GLU A 40 3.20 11.62 -1.13
CA GLU A 40 3.88 11.49 -2.41
C GLU A 40 2.91 11.12 -3.55
N ALA A 41 1.68 10.75 -3.23
CA ALA A 41 0.68 10.31 -4.19
C ALA A 41 0.18 11.47 -5.07
N GLU A 42 0.28 11.31 -6.38
CA GLU A 42 -0.29 12.22 -7.37
C GLU A 42 -1.56 11.65 -8.02
N PRO A 43 -2.46 12.49 -8.58
CA PRO A 43 -3.69 12.02 -9.22
C PRO A 43 -3.48 10.99 -10.35
N GLY A 44 -2.30 10.93 -10.96
CA GLY A 44 -1.94 9.97 -12.03
C GLY A 44 -1.34 8.65 -11.54
N LEU A 45 -1.40 8.36 -10.25
CA LEU A 45 -0.75 7.19 -9.65
C LEU A 45 -1.27 5.84 -10.20
N LEU A 46 -2.51 5.79 -10.68
CA LEU A 46 -3.16 4.58 -11.16
C LEU A 46 -3.39 4.57 -12.69
N ASP A 47 -2.88 5.58 -13.39
CA ASP A 47 -3.05 5.76 -14.84
C ASP A 47 -2.02 4.95 -15.67
#